data_AF-A0A7V9KDB4-F1
#
_entry.id   AF-A0A7V9KDB4-F1
#
_cell.length_a   1.000
_cell.length_b   1.000
_cell.length_c   1.000
_cell.angle_alpha   90.00
_cell.angle_beta   90.00
_cell.angle_gamma   90.00
#
_symmetry.space_group_name_H-M   'P 1'
#
loop_
_entity.id
_entity.type
_entity.pdbx_description
1 polymer ?
#
loop_
_entity_poly.entity_id
_entity_poly.type
_entity_poly.pdbx_seq_one_letter_code
_entity_poly.pdbx_strand_id
1 'polypeptide(L)'
;MGHRIEAGPVVAIAGALLLLVSLFLDWFAPGLRAWTAFEVLDLLLAGLAVAAVLAASGLLLPDLDLLDRRWLVPLAVAAVVIVGSQIVDPPPAAGDGDPESGAWLGLAGSLLMAAGALLSFGRLRFAVTVEGRDPRQRVAAVDTRPGARQGTGAVAAPASERLGFGDEASTAPSQDR
;
A
#
# COMPACT_ATOMS: atom_id res chain seq x y z
N MET A 1 -11.90 -2.44 8.30
CA MET A 1 -11.55 -1.98 6.93
C MET A 1 -10.16 -2.48 6.62
N GLY A 2 -10.00 -3.43 5.69
CA GLY A 2 -8.69 -3.99 5.35
C GLY A 2 -7.81 -2.93 4.68
N HIS A 3 -6.64 -2.67 5.26
CA HIS A 3 -5.65 -1.78 4.66
C HIS A 3 -5.04 -2.52 3.47
N ARG A 4 -5.33 -2.06 2.25
CA ARG A 4 -4.82 -2.66 1.02
C ARG A 4 -3.41 -2.12 0.81
N ILE A 5 -2.41 -2.91 1.18
CA ILE A 5 -1.02 -2.52 0.97
C ILE A 5 -0.71 -2.73 -0.52
N GLU A 6 -0.30 -1.65 -1.19
CA GLU A 6 0.21 -1.75 -2.55
C GLU A 6 1.59 -2.41 -2.52
N ALA A 7 1.72 -3.58 -3.13
CA ALA A 7 2.97 -4.34 -3.12
C ALA A 7 4.10 -3.62 -3.88
N GLY A 8 3.77 -2.88 -4.95
CA GLY A 8 4.75 -2.21 -5.82
C GLY A 8 5.67 -1.24 -5.08
N PRO A 9 5.14 -0.20 -4.40
CA PRO A 9 5.96 0.76 -3.68
C PRO A 9 6.78 0.13 -2.55
N VAL A 10 6.20 -0.84 -1.83
CA VAL A 10 6.90 -1.56 -0.75
C VAL A 10 8.10 -2.34 -1.30
N VAL A 11 7.93 -3.04 -2.41
CA VAL A 11 9.01 -3.76 -3.09
C VAL A 11 10.07 -2.79 -3.61
N ALA A 12 9.66 -1.62 -4.14
CA ALA A 12 10.59 -0.60 -4.62
C ALA A 12 11.47 -0.04 -3.48
N ILE A 13 10.86 0.28 -2.34
CA ILE A 13 11.55 0.76 -1.14
C ILE A 13 12.50 -0.33 -0.63
N ALA A 14 12.05 -1.58 -0.53
CA ALA A 14 12.89 -2.69 -0.08
C ALA A 14 14.12 -2.87 -0.99
N GLY A 15 13.95 -2.78 -2.31
CA GLY A 15 15.06 -2.83 -3.27
C GLY A 15 16.03 -1.66 -3.12
N ALA A 16 15.53 -0.45 -2.95
CA ALA A 16 16.36 0.74 -2.74
C ALA A 16 17.17 0.67 -1.43
N LEU A 17 16.55 0.18 -0.35
CA LEU A 17 17.24 -0.04 0.92
C LEU A 17 18.28 -1.15 0.81
N LEU A 18 17.97 -2.23 0.10
CA LEU A 18 18.92 -3.31 -0.14
C LEU A 18 20.14 -2.82 -0.94
N LEU A 19 19.91 -1.99 -1.97
CA LEU A 19 20.97 -1.35 -2.74
C LEU A 19 21.86 -0.49 -1.83
N LEU A 20 21.28 0.33 -0.95
CA LEU A 20 22.02 1.14 0.03
C LEU A 20 22.88 0.29 0.95
N VAL A 21 22.33 -0.79 1.52
CA VAL A 21 23.09 -1.72 2.36
C VAL A 21 24.26 -2.32 1.57
N SER A 22 24.05 -2.68 0.31
CA SER A 22 25.10 -3.25 -0.53
C SER A 22 26.30 -2.31 -0.75
N LEU A 23 26.09 -0.98 -0.72
CA LEU A 23 27.19 -0.02 -0.89
C LEU A 23 28.23 -0.10 0.24
N PHE A 24 27.81 -0.57 1.43
CA PHE A 24 28.69 -0.75 2.58
C PHE A 24 29.37 -2.12 2.64
N LEU A 25 29.02 -3.04 1.76
CA LEU A 25 29.59 -4.38 1.70
C LEU A 25 30.78 -4.45 0.75
N ASP A 26 31.55 -5.52 0.85
CA ASP A 26 32.66 -5.81 -0.05
C ASP A 26 32.12 -6.21 -1.43
N TRP A 27 32.59 -5.53 -2.47
CA TRP A 27 32.09 -5.68 -3.84
C TRP A 27 32.96 -6.56 -4.73
N PHE A 28 34.28 -6.53 -4.55
CA PHE A 28 35.22 -7.32 -5.37
C PHE A 28 36.33 -8.00 -4.57
N ALA A 29 36.67 -7.47 -3.40
CA ALA A 29 37.69 -8.03 -2.55
C ALA A 29 37.43 -7.63 -1.09
N PRO A 30 37.96 -8.37 -0.10
CA PRO A 30 37.82 -8.03 1.30
C PRO A 30 38.32 -6.60 1.59
N GLY A 31 37.47 -5.78 2.20
CA GLY A 31 37.77 -4.38 2.50
C GLY A 31 37.56 -3.41 1.34
N LEU A 32 37.28 -3.90 0.13
CA LEU A 32 36.99 -3.07 -1.04
C LEU A 32 35.47 -2.91 -1.21
N ARG A 33 34.95 -1.89 -0.54
CA ARG A 33 33.53 -1.50 -0.55
C ARG A 33 33.21 -0.61 -1.75
N ALA A 34 31.92 -0.43 -2.04
CA ALA A 34 31.49 0.46 -3.14
C ALA A 34 32.03 1.89 -3.00
N TRP A 35 32.00 2.44 -1.78
CA TRP A 35 32.55 3.77 -1.45
C TRP A 35 34.02 3.95 -1.86
N THR A 36 34.81 2.87 -1.76
CA THR A 36 36.23 2.90 -2.12
C THR A 36 36.47 2.51 -3.58
N ALA A 37 35.59 1.68 -4.15
CA ALA A 37 35.75 1.19 -5.52
C ALA A 37 35.24 2.19 -6.57
N PHE A 38 34.13 2.88 -6.28
CA PHE A 38 33.37 3.67 -7.25
C PHE A 38 33.45 5.18 -7.03
N GLU A 39 33.97 5.63 -5.89
CA GLU A 39 34.11 7.04 -5.48
C GLU A 39 32.83 7.86 -5.73
N VAL A 40 32.75 8.60 -6.84
CA VAL A 40 31.62 9.49 -7.16
C VAL A 40 30.36 8.72 -7.57
N LEU A 41 30.53 7.57 -8.22
CA LEU A 41 29.41 6.78 -8.75
C LEU A 41 28.62 6.10 -7.63
N ASP A 42 29.27 5.87 -6.50
CA ASP A 42 28.68 5.41 -5.26
C ASP A 42 27.71 6.44 -4.65
N LEU A 43 28.10 7.72 -4.61
CA LEU A 43 27.27 8.83 -4.15
C LEU A 43 26.05 9.00 -5.04
N LEU A 44 26.23 8.81 -6.35
CA LEU A 44 25.13 8.80 -7.31
C LEU A 44 24.17 7.63 -7.04
N LEU A 45 24.67 6.41 -6.82
CA LEU A 45 23.83 5.26 -6.47
C LEU A 45 23.08 5.46 -5.16
N ALA A 46 23.75 5.99 -4.13
CA ALA A 46 23.12 6.34 -2.86
C ALA A 46 22.02 7.40 -3.06
N GLY A 47 22.30 8.44 -3.85
CA GLY A 47 21.33 9.48 -4.21
C GLY A 47 20.13 8.92 -4.98
N LEU A 48 20.36 8.02 -5.95
CA LEU A 48 19.30 7.34 -6.69
C LEU A 48 18.42 6.49 -5.78
N ALA A 49 19.03 5.74 -4.85
CA ALA A 49 18.31 4.92 -3.90
C ALA A 49 17.45 5.77 -2.95
N VAL A 50 18.01 6.86 -2.41
CA VAL A 50 17.25 7.81 -1.57
C VAL A 50 16.11 8.44 -2.36
N ALA A 51 16.36 8.93 -3.57
CA ALA A 51 15.34 9.51 -4.43
C ALA A 51 14.23 8.48 -4.75
N ALA A 52 14.58 7.22 -4.99
CA ALA A 52 13.62 6.15 -5.22
C ALA A 52 12.76 5.87 -3.98
N VAL A 53 13.35 5.88 -2.77
CA VAL A 53 12.59 5.75 -1.51
C VAL A 53 11.62 6.92 -1.36
N LEU A 54 12.04 8.16 -1.62
CA LEU A 54 11.17 9.33 -1.53
C LEU A 54 10.02 9.26 -2.53
N ALA A 55 10.31 8.97 -3.79
CA ALA A 55 9.29 8.80 -4.82
C ALA A 55 8.32 7.68 -4.46
N ALA A 56 8.80 6.52 -4.00
CA ALA A 56 7.97 5.38 -3.64
C ALA A 56 7.13 5.63 -2.38
N SER A 57 7.68 6.38 -1.42
CA SER A 57 6.97 6.75 -0.19
C SER A 57 5.79 7.66 -0.48
N GLY A 58 5.91 8.59 -1.44
CA GLY A 58 4.79 9.42 -1.90
C GLY A 58 3.60 8.63 -2.45
N LEU A 59 3.81 7.40 -2.96
CA LEU A 59 2.72 6.51 -3.38
C LEU A 59 1.97 5.89 -2.20
N LEU A 60 2.67 5.63 -1.08
CA LEU A 60 2.08 5.04 0.12
C LEU A 60 1.47 6.09 1.04
N LEU A 61 2.11 7.24 1.13
CA LEU A 61 1.82 8.34 2.05
C LEU A 61 1.81 9.65 1.24
N PRO A 62 0.64 10.15 0.83
CA PRO A 62 0.53 11.38 0.02
C PRO A 62 1.16 12.61 0.69
N ASP A 63 1.24 12.64 2.02
CA ASP A 63 1.91 13.72 2.77
C ASP A 63 3.43 13.76 2.55
N LEU A 64 4.02 12.69 1.99
CA LEU A 64 5.45 12.55 1.68
C LEU A 64 5.75 12.70 0.17
N ASP A 65 4.86 13.31 -0.61
CA ASP A 65 5.02 13.55 -2.06
C ASP A 65 6.07 14.64 -2.36
N LEU A 66 7.31 14.39 -1.97
CA LEU A 66 8.46 15.26 -2.18
C LEU A 66 9.04 15.12 -3.59
N LEU A 67 8.78 14.00 -4.27
CA LEU A 67 9.31 13.71 -5.58
C LEU A 67 8.25 13.04 -6.45
N ASP A 68 7.98 13.67 -7.59
CA ASP A 68 6.96 13.21 -8.54
C ASP A 68 7.21 11.75 -8.93
N ARG A 69 6.19 10.94 -8.70
CA ARG A 69 6.13 9.51 -9.00
C ARG A 69 6.71 9.15 -10.38
N ARG A 70 6.58 9.99 -11.40
CA ARG A 70 7.12 9.72 -12.75
C ARG A 70 8.63 9.44 -12.77
N TRP A 71 9.36 9.93 -11.76
CA TRP A 71 10.80 9.72 -11.63
C TRP A 71 11.18 8.32 -11.16
N LEU A 72 10.25 7.57 -10.58
CA LEU A 72 10.56 6.31 -9.93
C LEU A 72 11.12 5.26 -10.92
N VAL A 73 10.56 5.17 -12.13
CA VAL A 73 11.08 4.27 -13.18
C VAL A 73 12.47 4.69 -13.67
N PRO A 74 12.72 5.93 -14.11
CA PRO A 74 14.05 6.32 -14.58
C PRO A 74 15.11 6.22 -13.48
N LEU A 75 14.79 6.50 -12.21
CA LEU A 75 15.70 6.30 -11.08
C LEU A 75 16.10 4.82 -10.94
N ALA A 76 15.11 3.92 -10.99
CA ALA A 76 15.37 2.50 -10.87
C ALA A 76 16.17 1.94 -12.05
N VAL A 77 15.83 2.35 -13.28
CA VAL A 77 16.57 1.97 -14.49
C VAL A 77 18.01 2.48 -14.44
N ALA A 78 18.22 3.75 -14.04
CA ALA A 78 19.56 4.31 -13.89
C ALA A 78 20.41 3.49 -12.91
N ALA A 79 19.85 3.12 -11.76
CA ALA A 79 20.55 2.29 -10.79
C ALA A 79 20.92 0.91 -11.35
N VAL A 80 20.02 0.24 -12.06
CA VAL A 80 20.30 -1.07 -12.69
C VAL A 80 21.41 -0.95 -13.73
N VAL A 81 21.37 0.09 -14.58
CA VAL A 81 22.38 0.32 -15.61
C VAL A 81 23.75 0.58 -14.98
N ILE A 82 23.79 1.42 -13.94
CA ILE A 82 25.04 1.75 -13.24
C ILE A 82 25.61 0.51 -12.56
N VAL A 83 24.81 -0.24 -11.78
CA VAL A 83 25.28 -1.47 -11.12
C VAL A 83 25.75 -2.50 -12.14
N GLY A 84 24.97 -2.70 -13.21
CA GLY A 84 25.32 -3.62 -14.28
C GLY A 84 26.61 -3.22 -14.99
N SER A 85 26.85 -1.92 -15.22
CA SER A 85 28.09 -1.47 -15.83
C SER A 85 29.30 -1.72 -14.94
N GLN A 86 29.18 -1.54 -13.63
CA GLN A 86 30.30 -1.81 -12.70
C GLN A 86 30.63 -3.31 -12.56
N ILE A 87 29.68 -4.20 -12.85
CA ILE A 87 29.94 -5.65 -12.86
C ILE A 87 30.59 -6.08 -14.17
N VAL A 88 30.16 -5.49 -15.29
CA VAL A 88 30.68 -5.83 -16.64
C VAL A 88 32.06 -5.22 -16.88
N ASP A 89 32.27 -3.99 -16.42
CA ASP A 89 33.51 -3.22 -16.54
C ASP A 89 33.91 -2.72 -15.14
N PRO A 90 34.55 -3.58 -14.32
CA PRO A 90 34.93 -3.23 -12.96
C PRO A 90 35.87 -2.02 -12.91
N PRO A 91 35.79 -1.20 -11.84
CA PRO A 91 36.68 -0.06 -11.68
C PRO A 91 38.14 -0.53 -11.55
N PRO A 92 39.13 0.29 -11.92
CA PRO A 92 40.54 -0.07 -11.80
C PRO A 92 40.96 -0.51 -10.39
N ALA A 93 40.28 0.02 -9.36
CA ALA A 93 40.49 -0.34 -7.96
C ALA A 93 40.14 -1.81 -7.65
N ALA A 94 39.30 -2.47 -8.45
CA ALA A 94 38.95 -3.88 -8.30
C ALA A 94 40.08 -4.84 -8.73
N GLY A 95 40.96 -4.41 -9.63
CA GLY A 95 42.02 -5.27 -10.18
C GLY A 95 41.45 -6.56 -10.77
N ASP A 96 42.02 -7.71 -10.37
CA ASP A 96 41.55 -9.05 -10.77
C ASP A 96 40.52 -9.65 -9.79
N GLY A 97 39.91 -8.83 -8.93
CA GLY A 97 38.93 -9.27 -7.94
C GLY A 97 37.59 -9.67 -8.55
N ASP A 98 37.07 -10.84 -8.16
CA ASP A 98 35.77 -11.32 -8.61
C ASP A 98 34.60 -10.65 -7.86
N PRO A 99 33.40 -10.54 -8.47
CA PRO A 99 32.23 -9.97 -7.80
C PRO A 99 31.83 -10.73 -6.52
N GLU A 100 31.88 -10.01 -5.40
CA GLU A 100 31.56 -10.48 -4.06
C GLU A 100 30.09 -10.20 -3.69
N SER A 101 29.72 -10.53 -2.45
CA SER A 101 28.36 -10.37 -1.93
C SER A 101 27.76 -8.97 -2.12
N GLY A 102 28.56 -7.90 -2.00
CA GLY A 102 28.10 -6.53 -2.20
C GLY A 102 27.61 -6.27 -3.63
N ALA A 103 28.34 -6.78 -4.63
CA ALA A 103 27.96 -6.64 -6.04
C ALA A 103 26.64 -7.37 -6.35
N TRP A 104 26.51 -8.60 -5.86
CA TRP A 104 25.29 -9.39 -6.04
C TRP A 104 24.08 -8.77 -5.33
N LEU A 105 24.26 -8.22 -4.13
CA LEU A 105 23.21 -7.53 -3.40
C LEU A 105 22.84 -6.18 -4.03
N GLY A 106 23.80 -5.46 -4.61
CA GLY A 106 23.54 -4.24 -5.37
C GLY A 106 22.73 -4.53 -6.63
N LEU A 107 23.05 -5.62 -7.33
CA LEU A 107 22.29 -6.06 -8.49
C LEU A 107 20.88 -6.50 -8.09
N ALA A 108 20.76 -7.34 -7.07
CA ALA A 108 19.46 -7.77 -6.57
C ALA A 108 18.60 -6.59 -6.08
N GLY A 109 19.19 -5.64 -5.35
CA GLY A 109 18.52 -4.44 -4.86
C GLY A 109 18.01 -3.53 -5.98
N SER A 110 18.86 -3.24 -6.97
CA SER A 110 18.47 -2.42 -8.12
C SER A 110 17.39 -3.09 -8.99
N LEU A 111 17.48 -4.41 -9.21
CA LEU A 111 16.45 -5.17 -9.92
C LEU A 111 15.14 -5.25 -9.14
N LEU A 112 15.18 -5.45 -7.82
CA LEU A 112 13.99 -5.45 -6.96
C LEU A 112 13.33 -4.07 -6.96
N MET A 113 14.14 -3.02 -6.91
CA MET A 113 13.68 -1.64 -7.03
C MET A 113 12.98 -1.39 -8.37
N ALA A 114 13.56 -1.85 -9.48
CA ALA A 114 12.94 -1.77 -10.81
C ALA A 114 11.66 -2.61 -10.91
N ALA A 115 11.63 -3.82 -10.35
CA ALA A 115 10.42 -4.65 -10.32
C ALA A 115 9.30 -3.96 -9.54
N GLY A 116 9.59 -3.42 -8.34
CA GLY A 116 8.63 -2.64 -7.55
C GLY A 116 8.16 -1.38 -8.27
N ALA A 117 9.05 -0.72 -9.00
CA ALA A 117 8.72 0.39 -9.88
C ALA A 117 7.69 -0.02 -10.92
N LEU A 118 7.99 -1.03 -11.73
CA LEU A 118 7.09 -1.52 -12.78
C LEU A 118 5.75 -2.00 -12.19
N LEU A 119 5.77 -2.70 -11.06
CA LEU A 119 4.54 -3.16 -10.38
C LEU A 119 3.66 -1.99 -9.92
N SER A 120 4.26 -0.88 -9.49
CA SER A 120 3.51 0.31 -9.10
C SER A 120 2.71 0.88 -10.28
N PHE A 121 3.27 0.86 -11.49
CA PHE A 121 2.61 1.34 -12.71
C PHE A 121 1.78 0.26 -13.42
N GLY A 122 2.05 -1.02 -13.15
CA GLY A 122 1.29 -2.14 -13.66
C GLY A 122 -0.11 -2.16 -13.05
N ARG A 123 -1.15 -2.19 -13.90
CA ARG A 123 -2.56 -2.33 -13.47
C ARG A 123 -2.90 -3.71 -12.87
N LEU A 124 -1.90 -4.48 -12.42
CA LEU A 124 -2.10 -5.81 -11.84
C LEU A 124 -2.41 -5.64 -10.34
N ARG A 125 -3.70 -5.53 -10.05
CA ARG A 125 -4.26 -5.39 -8.70
C ARG A 125 -3.97 -6.65 -7.88
N PHE A 126 -2.78 -6.76 -7.29
CA PHE A 126 -2.51 -7.75 -6.25
C PHE A 126 -3.05 -7.23 -4.93
N ALA A 127 -4.30 -7.59 -4.62
CA ALA A 127 -4.89 -7.35 -3.32
C ALA A 127 -4.31 -8.38 -2.33
N VAL A 128 -3.21 -8.04 -1.65
CA VAL A 128 -2.74 -8.81 -0.50
C VAL A 128 -3.61 -8.40 0.68
N THR A 129 -4.67 -9.18 0.92
CA THR A 129 -5.48 -9.05 2.13
C THR A 129 -4.67 -9.62 3.29
N VAL A 130 -3.96 -8.75 4.01
CA VAL A 130 -3.47 -9.10 5.34
C VAL A 130 -4.71 -9.11 6.23
N GLU A 131 -5.25 -10.30 6.46
CA GLU A 131 -6.30 -10.53 7.45
C GLU A 131 -5.69 -10.17 8.82
N GLY A 132 -5.89 -8.91 9.22
CA GLY A 132 -5.52 -8.44 10.54
C GLY A 132 -6.29 -9.27 11.55
N ARG A 133 -5.58 -10.13 12.29
CA ARG A 133 -6.13 -10.87 13.42
C ARG A 133 -6.69 -9.86 14.41
N ASP A 134 -8.01 -9.68 14.39
CA ASP A 134 -8.79 -8.71 15.17
C ASP A 134 -8.56 -8.94 16.67
N PRO A 135 -7.76 -8.11 17.36
CA PRO A 135 -7.56 -8.25 18.79
C PRO A 135 -8.59 -7.35 19.48
N ARG A 136 -9.64 -8.00 20.00
CA ARG A 136 -10.55 -7.52 21.06
C ARG A 136 -11.80 -6.75 20.59
N GLN A 137 -12.73 -7.50 20.03
CA GLN A 137 -14.16 -7.25 20.25
C GLN A 137 -14.49 -7.50 21.74
N ARG A 138 -14.24 -6.50 22.60
CA ARG A 138 -14.79 -6.51 23.96
C ARG A 138 -16.29 -6.32 23.87
N VAL A 139 -16.98 -7.42 24.13
CA VAL A 139 -18.41 -7.55 24.46
C VAL A 139 -18.89 -6.35 25.28
N ALA A 140 -19.71 -5.50 24.67
CA ALA A 140 -20.67 -4.70 25.41
C ALA A 140 -21.72 -5.69 25.93
N ALA A 141 -21.67 -5.95 27.23
CA ALA A 141 -22.64 -6.81 27.89
C ALA A 141 -24.05 -6.29 27.59
N VAL A 142 -24.82 -7.16 26.94
CA VAL A 142 -26.20 -6.96 26.53
C VAL A 142 -27.05 -6.65 27.75
N ASP A 143 -27.75 -5.51 27.68
CA ASP A 143 -28.73 -5.06 28.64
C ASP A 143 -29.92 -6.03 28.66
N THR A 144 -30.22 -6.60 29.83
CA THR A 144 -31.29 -7.58 29.99
C THR A 144 -32.65 -6.91 30.16
N ARG A 145 -33.50 -7.08 29.13
CA ARG A 145 -34.96 -7.38 29.18
C ARG A 145 -35.97 -6.25 29.51
N PRO A 146 -36.87 -5.90 28.56
CA PRO A 146 -38.20 -5.38 28.87
C PRO A 146 -39.21 -6.55 28.96
N GLY A 147 -39.79 -6.78 30.14
CA GLY A 147 -40.73 -7.88 30.31
C GLY A 147 -41.40 -7.94 31.68
N ALA A 148 -42.25 -6.95 31.98
CA ALA A 148 -43.19 -7.04 33.09
C ALA A 148 -44.58 -6.55 32.65
N ARG A 149 -45.33 -7.42 31.95
CA ARG A 149 -46.79 -7.41 32.03
C ARG A 149 -47.19 -8.54 32.96
N GLN A 150 -47.76 -8.19 34.12
CA GLN A 150 -48.87 -8.90 34.75
C GLN A 150 -49.32 -8.09 35.97
N GLY A 151 -50.51 -7.52 35.85
CA GLY A 151 -51.20 -6.75 36.88
C GLY A 151 -52.69 -6.73 36.55
N THR A 152 -53.31 -7.89 36.78
CA THR A 152 -54.67 -8.14 37.28
C THR A 152 -55.85 -7.42 36.63
N GLY A 153 -56.82 -8.24 36.20
CA GLY A 153 -57.98 -7.86 35.41
C GLY A 153 -58.99 -6.95 36.10
N ALA A 154 -59.70 -6.22 35.25
CA ALA A 154 -61.05 -5.74 35.50
C ALA A 154 -61.86 -5.89 34.21
N VAL A 155 -63.08 -6.39 34.41
CA VAL A 155 -64.04 -6.93 33.45
C VAL A 155 -64.87 -5.81 32.81
N ALA A 156 -65.14 -5.88 31.51
CA ALA A 156 -66.44 -5.54 30.91
C ALA A 156 -66.50 -6.05 29.45
N ALA A 157 -67.55 -6.82 29.16
CA ALA A 157 -67.85 -7.48 27.89
C ALA A 157 -68.90 -6.67 27.06
N PRO A 158 -69.56 -7.19 26.00
CA PRO A 158 -69.48 -6.68 24.63
C PRO A 158 -70.84 -6.22 24.03
N ALA A 159 -70.90 -6.04 22.70
CA ALA A 159 -72.05 -5.74 21.80
C ALA A 159 -72.17 -4.23 21.44
N SER A 160 -72.48 -3.79 20.22
CA SER A 160 -73.09 -4.37 19.01
C SER A 160 -72.75 -3.45 17.81
N GLU A 161 -72.34 -3.97 16.66
CA GLU A 161 -73.16 -4.03 15.43
C GLU A 161 -73.84 -2.71 15.01
N ARG A 162 -73.35 -2.09 13.92
CA ARG A 162 -74.18 -1.60 12.80
C ARG A 162 -73.34 -1.19 11.60
N LEU A 163 -73.47 -2.00 10.55
CA LEU A 163 -73.20 -1.65 9.17
C LEU A 163 -74.08 -0.46 8.74
N GLY A 164 -73.49 0.48 8.01
CA GLY A 164 -74.16 1.60 7.37
C GLY A 164 -73.55 1.83 5.99
N PHE A 165 -74.12 1.15 5.01
CA PHE A 165 -73.92 1.30 3.57
C PHE A 165 -74.36 2.70 3.14
N GLY A 166 -73.59 3.36 2.26
CA GLY A 166 -73.89 4.70 1.77
C GLY A 166 -73.05 5.02 0.53
N ASP A 167 -73.44 4.40 -0.58
CA ASP A 167 -73.02 4.67 -1.94
C ASP A 167 -73.86 5.84 -2.48
N GLU A 168 -73.24 6.94 -2.92
CA GLU A 168 -73.82 8.03 -3.75
C GLU A 168 -72.68 9.04 -4.06
N ALA A 169 -71.99 8.92 -5.19
CA ALA A 169 -72.35 9.45 -6.51
C ALA A 169 -72.26 10.98 -6.65
N SER A 170 -71.52 11.42 -7.68
CA SER A 170 -71.71 12.69 -8.42
C SER A 170 -71.27 13.97 -7.67
N THR A 171 -70.52 14.94 -8.19
CA THR A 171 -70.32 15.45 -9.55
C THR A 171 -69.21 16.51 -9.48
N ALA A 172 -68.34 16.58 -10.50
CA ALA A 172 -67.55 17.78 -10.80
C ALA A 172 -68.48 18.92 -11.30
N PRO A 173 -68.06 20.20 -11.36
CA PRO A 173 -67.26 20.62 -12.52
C PRO A 173 -66.19 21.71 -12.25
N SER A 174 -65.35 21.85 -13.28
CA SER A 174 -64.43 22.94 -13.62
C SER A 174 -64.93 24.38 -13.38
N GLN A 175 -64.04 25.30 -13.01
CA GLN A 175 -63.59 26.38 -13.92
C GLN A 175 -62.54 27.33 -13.29
N ASP A 176 -61.54 27.64 -14.12
CA ASP A 176 -60.86 28.92 -14.34
C ASP A 176 -60.86 30.00 -13.24
N ARG A 177 -59.64 30.37 -12.83
CA ARG A 177 -59.15 31.76 -12.91
C ARG A 177 -57.63 31.85 -12.83
#